data_AF-A0A1I0TAM1-F1
#
_entry.id   AF-A0A1I0TAM1-F1
#
_cell.length_a   1.000
_cell.length_b   1.000
_cell.length_c   1.000
_cell.angle_alpha   90.00
_cell.angle_beta   90.00
_cell.angle_gamma   90.00
#
_symmetry.space_group_name_H-M   'P 1'
#
loop_
_entity.id
_entity.type
_entity.pdbx_description
1 polymer ?
#
loop_
_entity_poly.entity_id
_entity_poly.type
_entity_poly.pdbx_seq_one_letter_code
_entity_poly.pdbx_strand_id
1 'polypeptide(L)'
;MKSNSFLGLAVALFFFAACKKDNPVIEPPAIIEKEDALEYARDSISYNIDGLTYNFSESSSFSRAGNRQPHSKVDSIVNNAYYISGIKDSVLYSRNYGMYNNGKKVDVTFIKTYKKASMLQSVILRPTDVMDLFTVGTRNYVLDYGRDNIQNGIAISISGGFTTFGSDSFSMPPLSSDAQKNSKFEITSLKKLKSGTYILEAKFNATVYNYQNVSKKLENGYLRLVMKNYELI
;
A
#
# COMPACT_ATOMS: atom_id res chain seq x y z
N MET A 1 -0.79 -86.96 47.28
CA MET A 1 -1.55 -86.05 46.39
C MET A 1 -1.88 -84.82 47.21
N LYS A 2 -1.23 -83.66 46.97
CA LYS A 2 -1.56 -82.64 45.94
C LYS A 2 -2.95 -82.05 46.22
N SER A 3 -3.17 -80.76 46.44
CA SER A 3 -2.39 -79.56 46.13
C SER A 3 -2.84 -78.39 47.02
N ASN A 4 -1.85 -77.72 47.62
CA ASN A 4 -1.97 -76.39 48.21
C ASN A 4 -1.93 -75.30 47.14
N SER A 5 -2.42 -74.14 47.56
CA SER A 5 -1.95 -72.81 47.14
C SER A 5 -2.49 -72.28 45.80
N PHE A 6 -3.69 -71.72 45.84
CA PHE A 6 -4.23 -70.86 44.76
C PHE A 6 -4.63 -69.45 45.21
N LEU A 7 -4.37 -69.07 46.47
CA LEU A 7 -4.84 -67.79 47.01
C LEU A 7 -3.73 -66.73 47.19
N GLY A 8 -2.45 -67.10 47.03
CA GLY A 8 -1.31 -66.20 47.24
C GLY A 8 -0.86 -65.39 46.02
N LEU A 9 -1.32 -65.75 44.81
CA LEU A 9 -0.80 -65.16 43.57
C LEU A 9 -1.58 -63.91 43.09
N ALA A 10 -2.81 -63.71 43.57
CA ALA A 10 -3.65 -62.60 43.11
C ALA A 10 -3.32 -61.25 43.74
N VAL A 11 -2.73 -61.22 44.95
CA VAL A 11 -2.42 -59.97 45.66
C VAL A 11 -1.08 -59.37 45.20
N ALA A 12 -0.13 -60.19 44.72
CA ALA A 12 1.16 -59.71 44.24
C ALA A 12 1.10 -59.01 42.86
N LEU A 13 0.05 -59.28 42.06
CA LEU A 13 -0.11 -58.67 40.73
C LEU A 13 -0.70 -57.25 40.77
N PHE A 14 -1.33 -56.83 41.88
CA PHE A 14 -1.86 -55.47 42.02
C PHE A 14 -0.81 -54.43 42.45
N PHE A 15 0.34 -54.85 42.98
CA PHE A 15 1.39 -53.91 43.42
C PHE A 15 2.39 -53.51 42.33
N PHE A 16 2.38 -54.16 41.16
CA PHE A 16 3.24 -53.77 40.03
C PHE A 16 2.58 -52.78 39.05
N ALA A 17 1.30 -52.44 39.22
CA ALA A 17 0.62 -51.43 38.39
C ALA A 17 0.79 -49.99 38.92
N ALA A 18 1.31 -49.80 40.14
CA ALA A 18 1.33 -48.51 40.84
C ALA A 18 2.69 -47.79 40.84
N CYS A 19 3.54 -48.03 39.83
CA CYS A 19 4.81 -47.32 39.66
C CYS A 19 5.11 -47.06 38.18
N LYS A 20 4.17 -46.46 37.45
CA LYS A 20 4.58 -45.49 36.44
C LYS A 20 4.74 -44.17 37.17
N LYS A 21 5.99 -43.87 37.52
CA LYS A 21 6.39 -42.52 37.88
C LYS A 21 6.20 -41.73 36.58
N ASP A 22 5.03 -41.10 36.45
CA ASP A 22 4.79 -40.12 35.42
C ASP A 22 5.87 -39.07 35.61
N ASN A 23 6.94 -39.15 34.82
CA ASN A 23 7.78 -37.99 34.60
C ASN A 23 6.80 -36.93 34.13
N PRO A 24 6.66 -35.80 34.84
CA PRO A 24 5.85 -34.72 34.31
C PRO A 24 6.42 -34.46 32.92
N VAL A 25 5.58 -34.67 31.90
CA VAL A 25 5.87 -34.18 30.57
C VAL A 25 5.97 -32.69 30.79
N ILE A 26 7.21 -32.19 30.92
CA ILE A 26 7.50 -30.77 30.85
C ILE A 26 7.22 -30.48 29.38
N GLU A 27 5.95 -30.21 29.07
CA GLU A 27 5.60 -29.57 27.82
C GLU A 27 6.50 -28.33 27.77
N PRO A 28 7.35 -28.18 26.74
CA PRO A 28 8.09 -26.94 26.58
C PRO A 28 7.05 -25.82 26.65
N PRO A 29 7.28 -24.76 27.44
CA PRO A 29 6.30 -23.70 27.60
C PRO A 29 5.85 -23.33 26.20
N ALA A 30 4.55 -23.45 25.94
CA ALA A 30 3.98 -23.11 24.65
C ALA A 30 4.61 -21.77 24.26
N ILE A 31 5.40 -21.77 23.19
CA ILE A 31 5.99 -20.54 22.68
C ILE A 31 4.78 -19.76 22.21
N ILE A 32 4.23 -18.92 23.08
CA ILE A 32 3.23 -17.94 22.70
C ILE A 32 4.02 -17.03 21.75
N GLU A 33 3.95 -17.34 20.46
CA GLU A 33 4.50 -16.46 19.45
C GLU A 33 3.83 -15.11 19.66
N LYS A 34 4.59 -14.17 20.20
CA LYS A 34 4.10 -12.82 20.43
C LYS A 34 3.68 -12.26 19.08
N GLU A 35 2.38 -12.01 18.94
CA GLU A 35 1.80 -11.48 17.73
C GLU A 35 2.51 -10.18 17.36
N ASP A 36 2.86 -9.99 16.09
CA ASP A 36 3.58 -8.81 15.63
C ASP A 36 2.67 -7.60 15.85
N ALA A 37 3.13 -6.58 16.58
CA ALA A 37 2.35 -5.39 16.88
C ALA A 37 1.84 -4.68 15.61
N LEU A 38 2.51 -4.90 14.47
CA LEU A 38 2.09 -4.40 13.16
C LEU A 38 0.81 -5.07 12.62
N GLU A 39 0.40 -6.22 13.14
CA GLU A 39 -0.87 -6.87 12.76
C GLU A 39 -2.09 -6.02 13.14
N TYR A 40 -1.93 -5.11 14.12
CA TYR A 40 -2.95 -4.17 14.56
C TYR A 40 -2.76 -2.76 13.98
N ALA A 41 -1.77 -2.57 13.12
CA ALA A 41 -1.52 -1.29 12.47
C ALA A 41 -2.70 -0.88 11.59
N ARG A 42 -2.82 0.43 11.37
CA ARG A 42 -3.79 1.02 10.46
C ARG A 42 -3.07 1.89 9.46
N ASP A 43 -3.76 2.17 8.36
CA ASP A 43 -3.35 3.21 7.44
C ASP A 43 -3.21 4.53 8.18
N SER A 44 -2.14 5.25 7.86
CA SER A 44 -1.94 6.57 8.43
C SER A 44 -1.10 7.44 7.51
N ILE A 45 -1.43 8.72 7.43
CA ILE A 45 -0.58 9.72 6.79
C ILE A 45 -0.49 10.96 7.68
N SER A 46 0.71 11.52 7.77
CA SER A 46 0.95 12.78 8.45
C SER A 46 1.90 13.67 7.65
N TYR A 47 1.79 14.99 7.84
CA TYR A 47 2.68 16.00 7.27
C TYR A 47 2.44 17.35 7.94
N ASN A 48 3.35 18.29 7.71
CA ASN A 48 3.26 19.67 8.19
C ASN A 48 3.03 20.64 7.03
N ILE A 49 2.22 21.67 7.26
CA ILE A 49 2.09 22.86 6.41
C ILE A 49 2.15 24.07 7.33
N ASP A 50 3.08 24.99 7.09
CA ASP A 50 3.24 26.23 7.86
C ASP A 50 3.34 25.98 9.39
N GLY A 51 4.07 24.92 9.77
CA GLY A 51 4.23 24.51 11.18
C GLY A 51 3.04 23.76 11.78
N LEU A 52 1.89 23.67 11.09
CA LEU A 52 0.72 22.92 11.55
C LEU A 52 0.78 21.46 11.09
N THR A 53 0.62 20.53 12.03
CA THR A 53 0.61 19.09 11.74
C THR A 53 -0.79 18.62 11.36
N TYR A 54 -0.84 17.87 10.26
CA TYR A 54 -2.02 17.18 9.77
C TYR A 54 -1.80 15.69 9.93
N ASN A 55 -2.78 14.99 10.52
CA ASN A 55 -2.75 13.55 10.73
C ASN A 55 -4.07 12.93 10.28
N PHE A 56 -3.99 11.83 9.54
CA PHE A 56 -5.13 11.09 9.05
C PHE A 56 -4.90 9.61 9.34
N SER A 57 -5.90 8.96 9.94
CA SER A 57 -5.82 7.54 10.34
C SER A 57 -7.17 6.82 10.22
N GLU A 58 -8.17 7.45 9.60
CA GLU A 58 -9.54 6.94 9.53
C GLU A 58 -9.78 6.01 8.34
N SER A 59 -10.57 4.97 8.62
CA SER A 59 -10.87 3.78 7.84
C SER A 59 -11.73 4.02 6.59
N SER A 60 -11.23 4.81 5.65
CA SER A 60 -11.73 4.79 4.27
C SER A 60 -10.59 4.97 3.27
N SER A 61 -9.54 4.16 3.41
CA SER A 61 -8.63 3.83 2.34
C SER A 61 -9.35 3.05 1.26
N PHE A 62 -10.18 3.74 0.48
CA PHE A 62 -10.70 3.15 -0.73
C PHE A 62 -9.53 3.06 -1.72
N SER A 63 -8.95 1.87 -1.83
CA SER A 63 -7.89 1.60 -2.79
C SER A 63 -8.49 1.55 -4.21
N ARG A 64 -8.31 2.62 -5.00
CA ARG A 64 -8.76 2.63 -6.42
C ARG A 64 -7.64 2.15 -7.30
N ALA A 65 -7.90 1.09 -8.08
CA ALA A 65 -7.14 0.87 -9.29
C ALA A 65 -7.63 1.82 -10.40
N GLY A 66 -6.72 2.26 -11.25
CA GLY A 66 -7.04 3.06 -12.42
C GLY A 66 -6.21 2.65 -13.63
N ASN A 67 -6.78 2.81 -14.81
CA ASN A 67 -6.05 2.78 -16.07
C ASN A 67 -6.17 4.14 -16.75
N ARG A 68 -5.07 4.60 -17.32
CA ARG A 68 -5.04 5.75 -18.23
C ARG A 68 -4.21 5.40 -19.46
N GLN A 69 -4.47 6.13 -20.53
CA GLN A 69 -3.68 6.05 -21.76
C GLN A 69 -2.31 6.72 -21.52
N PRO A 70 -1.18 5.97 -21.55
CA PRO A 70 0.15 6.56 -21.42
C PRO A 70 0.53 7.36 -22.67
N HIS A 71 1.36 8.39 -22.47
CA HIS A 71 1.82 9.31 -23.53
C HIS A 71 0.66 9.92 -24.33
N SER A 72 -0.36 10.38 -23.61
CA SER A 72 -1.52 11.04 -24.20
C SER A 72 -1.10 12.37 -24.85
N LYS A 73 -1.48 12.57 -26.10
CA LYS A 73 -1.26 13.81 -26.86
C LYS A 73 -2.52 14.20 -27.63
N VAL A 74 -2.74 15.51 -27.79
CA VAL A 74 -3.82 16.02 -28.65
C VAL A 74 -3.40 15.90 -30.11
N ASP A 75 -4.13 15.11 -30.88
CA ASP A 75 -3.91 14.98 -32.33
C ASP A 75 -4.67 16.04 -33.11
N SER A 76 -5.90 16.35 -32.69
CA SER A 76 -6.74 17.37 -33.31
C SER A 76 -7.81 17.88 -32.35
N ILE A 77 -8.35 19.06 -32.67
CA ILE A 77 -9.49 19.67 -31.98
C ILE A 77 -10.55 19.96 -33.03
N VAL A 78 -11.72 19.32 -32.92
CA VAL A 78 -12.85 19.53 -33.83
C VAL A 78 -14.09 19.83 -33.01
N ASN A 79 -14.76 20.96 -33.25
CA ASN A 79 -15.95 21.39 -32.50
C ASN A 79 -15.75 21.36 -30.97
N ASN A 80 -14.59 21.85 -30.50
CA ASN A 80 -14.17 21.83 -29.09
C ASN A 80 -14.00 20.43 -28.47
N ALA A 81 -14.04 19.36 -29.27
CA ALA A 81 -13.70 18.01 -28.83
C ALA A 81 -12.23 17.71 -29.11
N TYR A 82 -11.53 17.19 -28.09
CA TYR A 82 -10.15 16.75 -28.20
C TYR A 82 -10.09 15.29 -28.68
N TYR A 83 -9.34 15.05 -29.75
CA TYR A 83 -8.98 13.70 -30.18
C TYR A 83 -7.58 13.40 -29.66
N ILE A 84 -7.47 12.38 -28.80
CA ILE A 84 -6.26 12.07 -28.05
C ILE A 84 -5.76 10.69 -28.46
N SER A 85 -4.48 10.60 -28.82
CA SER A 85 -3.77 9.33 -28.98
C SER A 85 -2.71 9.15 -27.90
N GLY A 86 -2.19 7.93 -27.81
CA GLY A 86 -1.05 7.58 -26.98
C GLY A 86 -0.50 6.20 -27.35
N ILE A 87 0.35 5.65 -26.50
CA ILE A 87 0.97 4.33 -26.74
C ILE A 87 -0.06 3.21 -26.57
N LYS A 88 -0.36 2.48 -27.65
CA LYS A 88 -1.47 1.50 -27.70
C LYS A 88 -1.20 0.19 -26.96
N ASP A 89 0.05 -0.25 -26.89
CA ASP A 89 0.45 -1.54 -26.31
C ASP A 89 0.68 -1.48 -24.79
N SER A 90 0.47 -0.31 -24.20
CA SER A 90 0.80 0.00 -22.82
C SER A 90 -0.37 0.67 -22.10
N VAL A 91 -0.35 0.60 -20.77
CA VAL A 91 -1.34 1.22 -19.89
C VAL A 91 -0.63 1.85 -18.71
N LEU A 92 -0.98 3.10 -18.40
CA LEU A 92 -0.60 3.70 -17.13
C LEU A 92 -1.56 3.15 -16.06
N TYR A 93 -1.02 2.29 -15.20
CA TYR A 93 -1.74 1.72 -14.08
C TYR A 93 -1.50 2.57 -12.83
N SER A 94 -2.55 2.80 -12.05
CA SER A 94 -2.44 3.51 -10.78
C SER A 94 -3.15 2.78 -9.64
N ARG A 95 -2.59 2.90 -8.44
CA ARG A 95 -3.26 2.56 -7.17
C ARG A 95 -3.31 3.80 -6.29
N ASN A 96 -4.51 4.27 -6.01
CA ASN A 96 -4.78 5.44 -5.18
C ASN A 96 -5.23 4.99 -3.78
N TYR A 97 -4.66 5.60 -2.75
CA TYR A 97 -5.03 5.43 -1.34
C TYR A 97 -5.47 6.78 -0.79
N GLY A 98 -6.78 6.92 -0.55
CA GLY A 98 -7.38 8.11 0.04
C GLY A 98 -7.51 7.97 1.57
N MET A 99 -7.18 9.00 2.33
CA MET A 99 -7.41 9.06 3.78
C MET A 99 -8.18 10.33 4.11
N TYR A 100 -9.14 10.21 5.01
CA TYR A 100 -10.06 11.29 5.37
C TYR A 100 -9.99 11.57 6.88
N ASN A 101 -10.19 12.84 7.24
CA ASN A 101 -10.34 13.25 8.63
C ASN A 101 -11.05 14.62 8.67
N ASN A 102 -12.17 14.73 9.38
CA ASN A 102 -12.89 15.99 9.61
C ASN A 102 -13.13 16.81 8.32
N GLY A 103 -13.62 16.16 7.27
CA GLY A 103 -13.88 16.80 5.96
C GLY A 103 -12.63 17.13 5.14
N LYS A 104 -11.43 16.87 5.66
CA LYS A 104 -10.18 16.92 4.90
C LYS A 104 -9.88 15.56 4.30
N LYS A 105 -9.19 15.56 3.16
CA LYS A 105 -8.79 14.39 2.39
C LYS A 105 -7.34 14.52 1.94
N VAL A 106 -6.65 13.40 1.94
CA VAL A 106 -5.35 13.22 1.30
C VAL A 106 -5.42 11.98 0.42
N ASP A 107 -4.89 12.06 -0.78
CA ASP A 107 -4.76 10.95 -1.70
C ASP A 107 -3.28 10.75 -2.04
N VAL A 108 -2.79 9.52 -1.92
CA VAL A 108 -1.49 9.12 -2.43
C VAL A 108 -1.70 8.11 -3.54
N THR A 109 -1.18 8.40 -4.73
CA THR A 109 -1.38 7.59 -5.91
C THR A 109 -0.04 7.09 -6.44
N PHE A 110 0.13 5.77 -6.45
CA PHE A 110 1.29 5.10 -7.01
C PHE A 110 1.02 4.79 -8.47
N ILE A 111 1.97 5.11 -9.35
CA ILE A 111 1.76 5.15 -10.80
C ILE A 111 2.90 4.46 -11.52
N LYS A 112 2.57 3.51 -12.41
CA LYS A 112 3.54 2.88 -13.30
C LYS A 112 2.89 2.45 -14.61
N THR A 113 3.61 2.66 -15.70
CA THR A 113 3.24 2.18 -17.02
C THR A 113 3.68 0.74 -17.21
N TYR A 114 2.74 -0.10 -17.63
CA TYR A 114 2.95 -1.52 -17.93
C TYR A 114 2.60 -1.81 -19.39
N LYS A 115 3.28 -2.79 -19.97
CA LYS A 115 2.86 -3.36 -21.26
C LYS A 115 1.60 -4.18 -21.03
N LYS A 116 0.61 -4.09 -21.91
CA LYS A 116 -0.65 -4.86 -21.83
C LYS A 116 -0.39 -6.38 -21.78
N ALA A 117 0.66 -6.85 -22.44
CA ALA A 117 1.06 -8.25 -22.44
C ALA A 117 1.49 -8.79 -21.05
N SER A 118 1.87 -7.92 -20.10
CA SER A 118 2.19 -8.30 -18.71
C SER A 118 1.06 -7.97 -17.73
N MET A 119 -0.18 -7.90 -18.23
CA MET A 119 -1.35 -7.54 -17.44
C MET A 119 -2.42 -8.62 -17.54
N LEU A 120 -3.18 -8.77 -16.46
CA LEU A 120 -4.38 -9.59 -16.37
C LEU A 120 -5.59 -8.77 -16.83
N GLN A 121 -6.41 -9.39 -17.69
CA GLN A 121 -7.67 -8.81 -18.12
C GLN A 121 -8.71 -8.94 -17.00
N SER A 122 -9.25 -7.80 -16.57
CA SER A 122 -10.37 -7.69 -15.63
C SER A 122 -11.20 -6.46 -16.01
N VAL A 123 -12.07 -5.97 -15.12
CA VAL A 123 -12.79 -4.69 -15.29
C VAL A 123 -11.81 -3.53 -15.49
N ILE A 124 -10.66 -3.61 -14.81
CA ILE A 124 -9.50 -2.73 -14.98
C ILE A 124 -8.29 -3.64 -15.28
N LEU A 125 -7.50 -3.30 -16.29
CA LEU A 125 -6.25 -4.01 -16.56
C LEU A 125 -5.33 -3.87 -15.36
N ARG A 126 -4.82 -5.01 -14.88
CA ARG A 126 -3.99 -5.08 -13.68
C ARG A 126 -2.66 -5.77 -13.97
N PRO A 127 -1.50 -5.26 -13.51
CA PRO A 127 -0.24 -5.97 -13.68
C PRO A 127 -0.26 -7.34 -12.99
N THR A 128 0.40 -8.33 -13.60
CA THR A 128 0.56 -9.67 -13.00
C THR A 128 1.30 -9.62 -11.67
N ASP A 129 2.25 -8.70 -11.55
CA ASP A 129 2.93 -8.35 -10.30
C ASP A 129 2.59 -6.91 -9.92
N VAL A 130 1.64 -6.74 -9.00
CA VAL A 130 1.27 -5.42 -8.47
C VAL A 130 2.29 -4.91 -7.44
N MET A 131 3.11 -5.79 -6.86
CA MET A 131 4.04 -5.41 -5.80
C MET A 131 5.23 -4.61 -6.33
N ASP A 132 5.55 -4.77 -7.60
CA ASP A 132 6.50 -3.94 -8.34
C ASP A 132 6.17 -2.42 -8.29
N LEU A 133 4.90 -2.07 -8.09
CA LEU A 133 4.49 -0.67 -7.86
C LEU A 133 5.02 -0.10 -6.53
N PHE A 134 5.30 -0.97 -5.56
CA PHE A 134 5.61 -0.66 -4.16
C PHE A 134 7.07 -0.95 -3.77
N THR A 135 7.96 -1.25 -4.73
CA THR A 135 9.39 -1.49 -4.48
C THR A 135 10.03 -0.38 -3.63
N VAL A 136 10.78 -0.79 -2.61
CA VAL A 136 11.51 0.08 -1.68
C VAL A 136 12.49 0.98 -2.44
N GLY A 137 12.57 2.25 -2.02
CA GLY A 137 13.48 3.24 -2.59
C GLY A 137 12.82 4.57 -2.94
N THR A 138 13.64 5.48 -3.49
CA THR A 138 13.23 6.82 -3.90
C THR A 138 12.33 6.76 -5.14
N ARG A 139 11.26 7.55 -5.14
CA ARG A 139 10.30 7.70 -6.23
C ARG A 139 10.19 9.17 -6.63
N ASN A 140 10.06 9.39 -7.93
CA ASN A 140 9.80 10.72 -8.47
C ASN A 140 8.34 11.10 -8.24
N TYR A 141 8.08 12.40 -8.09
CA TYR A 141 6.72 12.91 -8.25
C TYR A 141 6.40 13.01 -9.74
N VAL A 142 5.23 12.51 -10.12
CA VAL A 142 4.73 12.68 -11.48
C VAL A 142 4.11 14.08 -11.61
N LEU A 143 4.45 14.80 -12.68
CA LEU A 143 4.00 16.18 -12.89
C LEU A 143 2.80 16.28 -13.84
N ASP A 144 2.52 15.20 -14.57
CA ASP A 144 1.62 15.14 -15.72
C ASP A 144 0.50 14.09 -15.56
N TYR A 145 0.28 13.64 -14.32
CA TYR A 145 -0.74 12.64 -14.03
C TYR A 145 -2.14 13.14 -14.39
N GLY A 146 -2.84 12.38 -15.22
CA GLY A 146 -4.16 12.74 -15.72
C GLY A 146 -4.14 13.45 -17.08
N ARG A 147 -3.00 14.04 -17.47
CA ARG A 147 -2.81 14.73 -18.75
C ARG A 147 -2.02 13.86 -19.74
N ASP A 148 -0.70 14.03 -19.80
CA ASP A 148 0.18 13.34 -20.73
C ASP A 148 0.50 11.90 -20.28
N ASN A 149 0.46 11.62 -18.97
CA ASN A 149 0.66 10.27 -18.42
C ASN A 149 1.97 9.61 -18.91
N ILE A 150 3.06 10.37 -18.94
CA ILE A 150 4.40 9.95 -19.39
C ILE A 150 5.21 9.40 -18.21
N GLN A 151 5.02 9.96 -17.01
CA GLN A 151 5.89 9.69 -15.87
C GLN A 151 5.37 8.54 -15.00
N ASN A 152 6.30 7.73 -14.49
CA ASN A 152 6.06 6.78 -13.40
C ASN A 152 6.47 7.44 -12.07
N GLY A 153 5.79 7.11 -10.98
CA GLY A 153 6.11 7.67 -9.67
C GLY A 153 4.91 7.84 -8.77
N ILE A 154 4.88 8.95 -8.04
CA ILE A 154 3.89 9.26 -7.01
C ILE A 154 3.16 10.56 -7.34
N ALA A 155 1.85 10.56 -7.17
CA ALA A 155 1.03 11.77 -7.17
C ALA A 155 0.35 11.92 -5.81
N ILE A 156 0.40 13.11 -5.21
CA ILE A 156 -0.33 13.42 -3.99
C ILE A 156 -1.34 14.53 -4.27
N SER A 157 -2.57 14.36 -3.77
CA SER A 157 -3.55 15.46 -3.69
C SER A 157 -4.08 15.62 -2.28
N ILE A 158 -4.28 16.86 -1.85
CA ILE A 158 -4.85 17.20 -0.56
C ILE A 158 -6.06 18.13 -0.73
N SER A 159 -6.88 18.26 0.31
CA SER A 159 -8.00 19.20 0.35
C SER A 159 -7.64 20.61 -0.10
N GLY A 160 -8.62 21.29 -0.71
CA GLY A 160 -8.44 22.62 -1.30
C GLY A 160 -7.91 22.59 -2.74
N GLY A 161 -7.92 21.41 -3.39
CA GLY A 161 -7.51 21.26 -4.78
C GLY A 161 -6.00 21.38 -5.00
N PHE A 162 -5.20 21.10 -3.96
CA PHE A 162 -3.75 21.15 -4.03
C PHE A 162 -3.19 19.79 -4.44
N THR A 163 -2.32 19.75 -5.44
CA THR A 163 -1.76 18.51 -5.97
C THR A 163 -0.28 18.64 -6.33
N THR A 164 0.47 17.54 -6.36
CA THR A 164 1.88 17.54 -6.80
C THR A 164 2.06 17.58 -8.33
N PHE A 165 0.95 17.49 -9.07
CA PHE A 165 0.89 17.38 -10.52
C PHE A 165 0.09 18.55 -11.12
N GLY A 166 0.17 18.75 -12.42
CA GLY A 166 -0.53 19.81 -13.12
C GLY A 166 -1.99 19.51 -13.39
N SER A 167 -2.68 20.45 -14.03
CA SER A 167 -4.03 20.23 -14.54
C SER A 167 -4.03 19.08 -15.56
N ASP A 168 -5.10 18.28 -15.53
CA ASP A 168 -5.41 17.28 -16.56
C ASP A 168 -5.86 17.89 -17.89
N SER A 169 -6.15 19.21 -17.92
CA SER A 169 -6.53 19.92 -19.12
C SER A 169 -5.36 20.24 -20.03
N PHE A 170 -5.49 19.92 -21.31
CA PHE A 170 -4.57 20.37 -22.36
C PHE A 170 -4.64 21.87 -22.65
N SER A 171 -5.69 22.57 -22.20
CA SER A 171 -5.80 24.03 -22.33
C SER A 171 -5.03 24.80 -21.25
N MET A 172 -4.57 24.12 -20.19
CA MET A 172 -3.73 24.72 -19.15
C MET A 172 -2.26 24.39 -19.40
N PRO A 173 -1.31 25.25 -19.01
CA PRO A 173 0.11 24.91 -19.08
C PRO A 173 0.44 23.77 -18.10
N PRO A 174 1.40 22.89 -18.42
CA PRO A 174 1.87 21.88 -17.48
C PRO A 174 2.63 22.52 -16.32
N LEU A 175 2.82 21.79 -15.22
CA LEU A 175 3.77 22.21 -14.20
C LEU A 175 5.18 22.26 -14.77
N SER A 176 5.99 23.20 -14.27
CA SER A 176 7.41 23.26 -14.60
C SER A 176 8.11 21.98 -14.18
N SER A 177 9.10 21.54 -14.96
CA SER A 177 9.92 20.36 -14.65
C SER A 177 10.67 20.48 -13.32
N ASP A 178 10.88 21.71 -12.82
CA ASP A 178 11.55 21.98 -11.55
C ASP A 178 10.59 22.13 -10.35
N ALA A 179 9.28 21.94 -10.55
CA ALA A 179 8.25 22.09 -9.51
C ALA A 179 8.50 21.23 -8.26
N GLN A 180 9.19 20.10 -8.42
CA GLN A 180 9.49 19.16 -7.34
C GLN A 180 11.00 19.04 -7.05
N LYS A 181 11.82 20.02 -7.47
CA LYS A 181 13.30 19.92 -7.36
C LYS A 181 13.83 19.71 -5.94
N ASN A 182 13.08 20.16 -4.93
CA ASN A 182 13.43 20.03 -3.51
C ASN A 182 12.53 19.02 -2.78
N SER A 183 11.83 18.17 -3.53
CA SER A 183 10.84 17.24 -3.03
C SER A 183 11.29 15.81 -3.28
N LYS A 184 10.96 14.91 -2.34
CA LYS A 184 11.37 13.52 -2.33
C LYS A 184 10.25 12.68 -1.76
N PHE A 185 10.01 11.53 -2.38
CA PHE A 185 9.20 10.46 -1.82
C PHE A 185 10.07 9.20 -1.73
N GLU A 186 10.09 8.55 -0.58
CA GLU A 186 10.89 7.34 -0.38
C GLU A 186 10.06 6.28 0.34
N ILE A 187 9.87 5.15 -0.33
CA ILE A 187 9.34 3.95 0.31
C ILE A 187 10.49 3.37 1.14
N THR A 188 10.37 3.45 2.46
CA THR A 188 11.44 3.03 3.38
C THR A 188 11.31 1.56 3.79
N SER A 189 10.11 1.00 3.73
CA SER A 189 9.85 -0.39 4.10
C SER A 189 8.66 -0.95 3.35
N LEU A 190 8.76 -2.24 3.01
CA LEU A 190 7.65 -3.06 2.55
C LEU A 190 7.81 -4.46 3.18
N LYS A 191 7.03 -4.76 4.21
CA LYS A 191 7.13 -6.01 4.97
C LYS A 191 5.87 -6.84 4.83
N LYS A 192 6.02 -8.11 4.47
CA LYS A 192 4.94 -9.10 4.57
C LYS A 192 4.88 -9.65 6.00
N LEU A 193 3.71 -9.59 6.62
CA LEU A 193 3.45 -10.15 7.93
C LEU A 193 3.07 -11.63 7.83
N LYS A 194 3.02 -12.34 8.98
CA LYS A 194 2.63 -13.76 9.03
C LYS A 194 1.20 -13.96 8.54
N SER A 195 0.30 -13.00 8.80
CA SER A 195 -1.06 -12.97 8.27
C SER A 195 -1.14 -12.88 6.74
N GLY A 196 -0.03 -12.57 6.07
CA GLY A 196 0.01 -12.28 4.63
C GLY A 196 -0.27 -10.81 4.29
N THR A 197 -0.63 -9.99 5.28
CA THR A 197 -0.77 -8.53 5.12
C THR A 197 0.58 -7.89 4.81
N TYR A 198 0.59 -6.90 3.92
CA TYR A 198 1.78 -6.11 3.63
C TYR A 198 1.70 -4.75 4.32
N ILE A 199 2.77 -4.37 5.00
CA ILE A 199 2.93 -3.04 5.60
C ILE A 199 3.93 -2.27 4.75
N LEU A 200 3.47 -1.19 4.13
CA LEU A 200 4.32 -0.22 3.45
C LEU A 200 4.50 1.00 4.36
N GLU A 201 5.73 1.45 4.50
CA GLU A 201 6.05 2.71 5.16
C GLU A 201 6.88 3.59 4.22
N ALA A 202 6.59 4.89 4.21
CA ALA A 202 7.27 5.86 3.38
C ALA A 202 7.45 7.20 4.11
N LYS A 203 8.47 7.95 3.68
CA LYS A 203 8.72 9.33 4.09
C LYS A 203 8.68 10.25 2.88
N PHE A 204 8.20 11.46 3.07
CA PHE A 204 8.10 12.41 1.97
C PHE A 204 8.18 13.87 2.38
N ASN A 205 8.59 14.69 1.42
CA ASN A 205 8.26 16.11 1.36
C ASN A 205 7.80 16.43 -0.06
N ALA A 206 6.92 17.42 -0.22
CA ALA A 206 6.33 17.73 -1.51
C ALA A 206 6.02 19.22 -1.62
N THR A 207 6.01 19.75 -2.84
CA THR A 207 5.32 21.01 -3.12
C THR A 207 3.99 20.69 -3.79
N VAL A 208 2.89 21.25 -3.31
CA VAL A 208 1.57 21.07 -3.90
C VAL A 208 1.03 22.38 -4.43
N TYR A 209 0.34 22.33 -5.57
CA TYR A 209 -0.15 23.47 -6.33
C TYR A 209 -1.66 23.38 -6.52
N ASN A 210 -2.36 24.50 -6.45
CA ASN A 210 -3.76 24.59 -6.85
C ASN A 210 -3.90 25.13 -8.29
N TYR A 211 -5.15 25.28 -8.77
CA TYR A 211 -5.43 25.75 -10.12
C TYR A 211 -5.00 27.21 -10.39
N GLN A 212 -4.80 28.01 -9.35
CA GLN A 212 -4.23 29.36 -9.44
C GLN A 212 -2.70 29.38 -9.30
N ASN A 213 -2.04 28.21 -9.32
CA ASN A 213 -0.60 28.07 -9.15
C ASN A 213 -0.08 28.56 -7.78
N VAL A 214 -0.95 28.68 -6.78
CA VAL A 214 -0.54 28.89 -5.39
C VAL A 214 0.07 27.59 -4.89
N SER A 215 1.23 27.68 -4.24
CA SER A 215 1.96 26.52 -3.74
C SER A 215 1.94 26.43 -2.21
N LYS A 216 2.02 25.19 -1.71
CA LYS A 216 2.26 24.87 -0.30
C LYS A 216 3.31 23.79 -0.20
N LYS A 217 4.09 23.79 0.89
CA LYS A 217 5.05 22.73 1.17
C LYS A 217 4.46 21.74 2.17
N LEU A 218 4.53 20.46 1.81
CA LEU A 218 4.31 19.35 2.72
C LEU A 218 5.67 18.95 3.29
N GLU A 219 5.84 19.09 4.59
CA GLU A 219 7.09 18.80 5.29
C GLU A 219 6.93 17.65 6.27
N ASN A 220 8.02 16.95 6.58
CA ASN A 220 8.04 15.84 7.55
C ASN A 220 6.94 14.79 7.29
N GLY A 221 6.67 14.51 6.02
CA GLY A 221 5.63 13.59 5.60
C GLY A 221 5.96 12.15 5.97
N TYR A 222 4.97 11.44 6.51
CA TYR A 222 5.05 10.01 6.78
C TYR A 222 3.77 9.33 6.29
N LEU A 223 3.93 8.16 5.68
CA LEU A 223 2.84 7.32 5.18
C LEU A 223 3.03 5.89 5.68
N ARG A 224 1.95 5.29 6.17
CA ARG A 224 1.80 3.86 6.39
C ARG A 224 0.59 3.36 5.64
N LEU A 225 0.76 2.26 4.91
CA LEU A 225 -0.33 1.52 4.27
C LEU A 225 -0.32 0.06 4.74
N VAL A 226 -1.50 -0.46 5.05
CA VAL A 226 -1.79 -1.81 5.50
C VAL A 226 -2.58 -2.49 4.39
N MET A 227 -1.85 -3.15 3.49
CA MET A 227 -2.39 -3.74 2.28
C MET A 227 -2.73 -5.22 2.52
N LYS A 228 -4.02 -5.53 2.61
CA LYS A 228 -4.48 -6.92 2.77
C LYS A 228 -4.40 -7.66 1.44
N ASN A 229 -4.25 -8.98 1.48
CA ASN A 229 -4.10 -9.81 0.28
C ASN A 229 -5.18 -9.58 -0.79
N TYR A 230 -6.45 -9.33 -0.42
CA TYR A 230 -7.51 -9.08 -1.39
C TYR A 230 -7.40 -7.74 -2.12
N GLU A 231 -6.71 -6.74 -1.53
CA GLU A 231 -6.44 -5.45 -2.18
C GLU A 231 -5.30 -5.55 -3.20
N LEU A 232 -4.51 -6.61 -3.06
CA LEU A 232 -3.50 -7.06 -4.00
C LEU A 232 -4.07 -8.06 -5.01
N ILE A 233 -5.40 -8.16 -5.16
CA ILE A 233 -6.06 -8.93 -6.23
C ILE A 233 -6.78 -7.97 -7.21
#